data_AF-A0A267T6U5-F1
#
_entry.id   AF-A0A267T6U5-F1
#
_cell.length_a   1.000
_cell.length_b   1.000
_cell.length_c   1.000
_cell.angle_alpha   90.00
_cell.angle_beta   90.00
_cell.angle_gamma   90.00
#
_symmetry.space_group_name_H-M   'P 1'
#
loop_
_entity.id
_entity.type
_entity.pdbx_description
1 polymer ?
#
loop_
_entity_poly.entity_id
_entity_poly.type
_entity_poly.pdbx_seq_one_letter_code
_entity_poly.pdbx_strand_id
1 'polypeptide(L)'
;MDALRNYYIVIADNKYKAISKAYAKAAQLELENNNYSRAITNYRGVLRMSTDRKDNQTAIQGLMDSYFNTPKNDSTIYYSKQMVLLPEATVAQKTKAYYYMGKGYLQIGDNSSALSSFNQGVALAKDDYAGECQIMLARMLYSQKKYKESSEMIMNKFNNEFSGVSLPVMGKAFLLLADDFIGMENYFQAKATLNSIIDKLPDENSVEQARVKLRSISNK
;
A
#
# COMPACT_ATOMS: atom_id res chain seq x y z
N MET A 1 23.51 4.31 -25.60
CA MET A 1 23.34 5.53 -24.77
C MET A 1 22.06 5.35 -23.96
N ASP A 2 22.16 5.40 -22.63
CA ASP A 2 21.00 5.16 -21.75
C ASP A 2 19.88 6.18 -22.00
N ALA A 3 18.66 5.69 -22.20
CA ALA A 3 17.48 6.51 -22.49
C ALA A 3 17.28 7.62 -21.44
N LEU A 4 17.59 7.34 -20.17
CA LEU A 4 17.53 8.30 -19.08
C LEU A 4 18.45 9.52 -19.29
N ARG A 5 19.66 9.30 -19.79
CA ARG A 5 20.61 10.38 -20.11
C ARG A 5 20.06 11.31 -21.18
N ASN A 6 19.44 10.76 -22.23
CA ASN A 6 18.85 11.55 -23.31
C ASN A 6 17.69 12.42 -22.80
N TYR A 7 16.85 11.89 -21.90
CA TYR A 7 15.79 12.69 -21.30
C TYR A 7 16.33 13.85 -20.45
N TYR A 8 17.40 13.63 -19.69
CA TYR A 8 18.03 14.72 -18.92
C TYR A 8 18.64 15.82 -19.81
N ILE A 9 19.18 15.48 -20.98
CA ILE A 9 19.66 16.48 -21.95
C ILE A 9 18.49 17.35 -22.42
N VAL A 10 17.36 16.74 -22.78
CA VAL A 10 16.15 17.47 -23.21
C VAL A 10 15.59 18.36 -22.10
N ILE A 11 15.60 17.86 -20.86
CA ILE A 11 15.15 18.63 -19.67
C ILE A 11 16.06 19.84 -19.45
N ALA A 12 17.39 19.67 -19.57
CA ALA A 12 18.36 20.74 -19.35
C ALA A 12 18.29 21.83 -20.43
N ASP A 13 18.01 21.47 -21.69
CA ASP A 13 17.92 22.43 -22.79
C ASP A 13 16.67 23.33 -22.69
N ASN A 14 15.61 22.89 -22.00
CA ASN A 14 14.39 23.65 -21.68
C ASN A 14 13.67 24.38 -22.84
N LYS A 15 14.00 24.09 -24.09
CA LYS A 15 13.47 24.75 -25.30
C LYS A 15 12.35 23.98 -25.99
N TYR A 16 12.10 22.74 -25.57
CA TYR A 16 11.20 21.83 -26.29
C TYR A 16 9.74 21.93 -25.81
N LYS A 17 8.82 22.09 -26.78
CA LYS A 17 7.37 22.10 -26.53
C LYS A 17 6.84 20.83 -25.85
N ALA A 18 7.57 19.71 -25.96
CA ALA A 18 7.21 18.41 -25.36
C ALA A 18 8.00 18.07 -24.08
N ILE A 19 8.56 19.07 -23.39
CA ILE A 19 9.40 18.85 -22.20
C ILE A 19 8.68 18.08 -21.07
N SER A 20 7.37 18.22 -20.93
CA SER A 20 6.57 17.43 -19.98
C SER A 20 6.70 15.92 -20.20
N LYS A 21 6.81 15.47 -21.46
CA LYS A 21 7.01 14.05 -21.80
C LYS A 21 8.40 13.56 -21.40
N ALA A 22 9.43 14.39 -21.56
CA ALA A 22 10.78 14.06 -21.11
C ALA A 22 10.83 13.92 -19.58
N TYR A 23 10.19 14.85 -18.85
CA TYR A 23 10.01 14.73 -17.41
C TYR A 23 9.26 13.45 -17.02
N ALA A 24 8.15 13.13 -17.68
CA ALA A 24 7.36 11.94 -17.36
C ALA A 24 8.16 10.63 -17.56
N LYS A 25 8.90 10.53 -18.66
CA LYS A 25 9.74 9.35 -18.93
C LYS A 25 10.93 9.24 -17.99
N ALA A 26 11.60 10.35 -17.68
CA ALA A 26 12.66 10.36 -16.68
C ALA A 26 12.12 9.98 -15.30
N ALA A 27 10.95 10.50 -14.91
CA ALA A 27 10.32 10.21 -13.64
C ALA A 27 10.00 8.72 -13.48
N GLN A 28 9.40 8.11 -14.50
CA GLN A 28 9.07 6.68 -14.52
C GLN A 28 10.33 5.82 -14.37
N LEU A 29 11.37 6.08 -15.17
CA LEU A 29 12.63 5.32 -15.09
C LEU A 29 13.33 5.48 -13.74
N GLU A 30 13.30 6.67 -13.15
CA GLU A 30 13.87 6.91 -11.82
C GLU A 30 13.05 6.18 -10.73
N LEU A 31 11.73 6.12 -10.85
CA LEU A 31 10.88 5.36 -9.93
C LEU A 31 11.16 3.86 -10.02
N GLU A 32 11.26 3.31 -11.23
CA GLU A 32 11.61 1.91 -11.49
C GLU A 32 13.00 1.55 -10.94
N ASN A 33 13.94 2.50 -10.96
CA ASN A 33 15.28 2.35 -10.37
C ASN A 33 15.33 2.65 -8.86
N ASN A 34 14.18 2.83 -8.20
CA ASN A 34 14.06 3.22 -6.78
C ASN A 34 14.76 4.54 -6.42
N ASN A 35 15.06 5.39 -7.40
CA ASN A 35 15.63 6.72 -7.20
C ASN A 35 14.52 7.73 -6.88
N TYR A 36 13.81 7.51 -5.77
CA TYR A 36 12.60 8.27 -5.42
C TYR A 36 12.81 9.79 -5.41
N SER A 37 13.98 10.27 -4.96
CA SER A 37 14.27 11.71 -4.97
C SER A 37 14.28 12.32 -6.38
N ARG A 38 14.82 11.59 -7.37
CA ARG A 38 14.83 12.05 -8.76
C ARG A 38 13.46 11.88 -9.41
N ALA A 39 12.77 10.77 -9.12
CA ALA A 39 11.39 10.57 -9.55
C ALA A 39 10.49 11.73 -9.09
N ILE A 40 10.57 12.11 -7.81
CA ILE A 40 9.85 13.26 -7.24
C ILE A 40 10.16 14.55 -8.00
N THR A 41 11.45 14.82 -8.25
CA THR A 41 11.88 16.03 -8.96
C THR A 41 11.27 16.07 -10.37
N ASN A 42 11.31 14.95 -11.08
CA ASN A 42 10.82 14.86 -12.45
C ASN A 42 9.29 14.90 -12.52
N TYR A 43 8.56 14.22 -11.64
CA TYR A 43 7.08 14.31 -11.60
C TYR A 43 6.58 15.70 -11.22
N ARG A 44 7.27 16.43 -10.34
CA ARG A 44 6.99 17.86 -10.10
C ARG A 44 7.22 18.69 -11.37
N GLY A 45 8.24 18.34 -12.16
CA GLY A 45 8.47 18.90 -13.48
C GLY A 45 7.28 18.69 -14.41
N VAL A 46 6.67 17.50 -14.43
CA VAL A 46 5.45 17.21 -15.21
C VAL A 46 4.31 18.15 -14.78
N LEU A 47 4.01 18.25 -13.48
CA LEU A 47 2.91 19.10 -12.98
C LEU A 47 3.10 20.59 -13.30
N ARG A 48 4.35 21.06 -13.42
CA ARG A 48 4.67 22.45 -13.75
C ARG A 48 4.57 22.72 -15.26
N MET A 49 4.80 21.71 -16.09
CA MET A 49 4.97 21.86 -17.54
C MET A 49 3.75 21.37 -18.34
N SER A 50 2.95 20.44 -17.81
CA SER A 50 1.81 19.87 -18.52
C SER A 50 0.49 20.53 -18.10
N THR A 51 -0.34 20.83 -19.08
CA THR A 51 -1.75 21.20 -18.88
C THR A 51 -2.69 20.03 -19.15
N ASP A 52 -2.15 18.87 -19.54
CA ASP A 52 -2.94 17.66 -19.82
C ASP A 52 -3.35 16.97 -18.51
N ARG A 53 -4.64 16.64 -18.39
CA ARG A 53 -5.18 16.05 -17.17
C ARG A 53 -4.63 14.65 -16.89
N LYS A 54 -4.40 13.86 -17.93
CA LYS A 54 -3.88 12.48 -17.81
C LYS A 54 -2.41 12.48 -17.43
N ASP A 55 -1.63 13.42 -17.96
CA ASP A 55 -0.25 13.65 -17.52
C ASP A 55 -0.21 14.05 -16.04
N ASN A 56 -1.10 14.96 -15.62
CA ASN A 56 -1.19 15.41 -14.23
C ASN A 56 -1.63 14.29 -13.28
N GLN A 57 -2.62 13.48 -13.66
CA GLN A 57 -3.01 12.28 -12.92
C GLN A 57 -1.83 11.31 -12.75
N THR A 58 -1.10 11.04 -13.84
CA THR A 58 0.07 10.16 -13.83
C THR A 58 1.17 10.71 -12.90
N ALA A 59 1.40 12.02 -12.93
CA ALA A 59 2.38 12.67 -12.07
C ALA A 59 1.96 12.65 -10.59
N ILE A 60 0.67 12.86 -10.28
CA ILE A 60 0.15 12.74 -8.91
C ILE A 60 0.31 11.31 -8.40
N GLN A 61 0.01 10.30 -9.23
CA GLN A 61 0.25 8.90 -8.87
C GLN A 61 1.74 8.63 -8.59
N GLY A 62 2.62 9.07 -9.49
CA GLY A 62 4.06 8.90 -9.35
C GLY A 62 4.63 9.60 -8.12
N LEU A 63 4.13 10.79 -7.77
CA LEU A 63 4.50 11.50 -6.55
C LEU A 63 4.00 10.77 -5.31
N MET A 64 2.75 10.35 -5.30
CA MET A 64 2.17 9.55 -4.22
C MET A 64 3.01 8.29 -3.96
N ASP A 65 3.34 7.54 -5.01
CA ASP A 65 4.14 6.31 -4.93
C ASP A 65 5.57 6.59 -4.47
N SER A 66 6.21 7.64 -5.01
CA SER A 66 7.57 8.01 -4.63
C SER A 66 7.63 8.48 -3.17
N TYR A 67 6.69 9.29 -2.71
CA TYR A 67 6.68 9.78 -1.34
C TYR A 67 6.37 8.69 -0.33
N PHE A 68 5.49 7.74 -0.66
CA PHE A 68 5.19 6.60 0.21
C PHE A 68 6.43 5.75 0.51
N ASN A 69 7.38 5.68 -0.43
CA ASN A 69 8.66 4.99 -0.28
C ASN A 69 9.78 5.88 0.32
N THR A 70 9.42 7.04 0.87
CA THR A 70 10.34 7.94 1.59
C THR A 70 9.77 8.27 2.97
N PRO A 71 10.58 8.73 3.95
CA PRO A 71 10.09 9.10 5.28
C PRO A 71 9.30 10.44 5.30
N LYS A 72 8.53 10.75 4.24
CA LYS A 72 7.82 12.04 4.06
C LYS A 72 6.30 11.85 4.12
N ASN A 73 5.79 11.58 5.32
CA ASN A 73 4.38 11.27 5.56
C ASN A 73 3.42 12.38 5.12
N ASP A 74 3.75 13.64 5.39
CA ASP A 74 2.91 14.79 4.98
C ASP A 74 2.72 14.85 3.46
N SER A 75 3.78 14.56 2.70
CA SER A 75 3.74 14.56 1.24
C SER A 75 2.94 13.36 0.71
N THR A 76 3.10 12.19 1.32
CA THR A 76 2.26 11.01 1.02
C THR A 76 0.78 11.34 1.22
N ILE A 77 0.40 11.86 2.39
CA ILE A 77 -0.98 12.23 2.70
C ILE A 77 -1.50 13.26 1.70
N TYR A 78 -0.70 14.28 1.39
CA TYR A 78 -1.08 15.33 0.44
C TYR A 78 -1.40 14.76 -0.95
N TYR A 79 -0.50 13.97 -1.54
CA TYR A 79 -0.72 13.45 -2.90
C TYR A 79 -1.77 12.33 -2.93
N SER A 80 -1.95 11.57 -1.86
CA SER A 80 -3.08 10.65 -1.73
C SER A 80 -4.42 11.39 -1.69
N LYS A 81 -4.52 12.51 -0.96
CA LYS A 81 -5.73 13.38 -0.98
C LYS A 81 -6.02 13.91 -2.38
N GLN A 82 -5.00 14.36 -3.10
CA GLN A 82 -5.17 14.78 -4.49
C GLN A 82 -5.71 13.62 -5.34
N MET A 83 -5.12 12.42 -5.23
CA MET A 83 -5.56 11.25 -6.01
C MET A 83 -7.02 10.86 -5.76
N VAL A 84 -7.50 10.87 -4.51
CA VAL A 84 -8.91 10.53 -4.23
C VAL A 84 -9.90 11.56 -4.77
N LEU A 85 -9.49 12.83 -4.84
CA LEU A 85 -10.28 13.95 -5.36
C LEU A 85 -10.26 14.04 -6.89
N LEU A 86 -9.32 13.38 -7.58
CA LEU A 86 -9.25 13.39 -9.04
C LEU A 86 -10.47 12.66 -9.65
N PRO A 87 -11.26 13.33 -10.52
CA PRO A 87 -12.37 12.69 -11.22
C PRO A 87 -11.91 11.56 -12.15
N GLU A 88 -10.76 11.74 -12.81
CA GLU A 88 -10.20 10.80 -13.78
C GLU A 88 -9.52 9.58 -13.12
N ALA A 89 -9.35 9.59 -11.79
CA ALA A 89 -8.72 8.49 -11.06
C ALA A 89 -9.61 7.25 -11.02
N THR A 90 -9.02 6.10 -11.36
CA THR A 90 -9.68 4.80 -11.30
C THR A 90 -9.96 4.40 -9.86
N VAL A 91 -10.90 3.48 -9.68
CA VAL A 91 -11.21 2.88 -8.38
C VAL A 91 -9.95 2.33 -7.71
N ALA A 92 -9.14 1.55 -8.43
CA ALA A 92 -7.89 0.98 -7.91
C ALA A 92 -6.87 2.06 -7.49
N GLN A 93 -6.74 3.16 -8.24
CA GLN A 93 -5.87 4.28 -7.85
C GLN A 93 -6.36 4.95 -6.56
N LYS A 94 -7.67 5.11 -6.41
CA LYS A 94 -8.28 5.71 -5.21
C LYS A 94 -8.16 4.79 -3.99
N THR A 95 -8.37 3.48 -4.14
CA THR A 95 -8.19 2.52 -3.04
C THR A 95 -6.74 2.49 -2.57
N LYS A 96 -5.77 2.47 -3.51
CA LYS A 96 -4.34 2.61 -3.19
C LYS A 96 -4.05 3.91 -2.44
N ALA A 97 -4.64 5.02 -2.87
CA ALA A 97 -4.47 6.31 -2.20
C ALA A 97 -5.03 6.31 -0.77
N TYR A 98 -6.19 5.71 -0.53
CA TYR A 98 -6.73 5.55 0.83
C TYR A 98 -5.82 4.72 1.72
N TYR A 99 -5.25 3.62 1.21
CA TYR A 99 -4.28 2.82 1.94
C TYR A 99 -3.04 3.65 2.31
N TYR A 100 -2.44 4.37 1.35
CA TYR A 100 -1.25 5.19 1.60
C TYR A 100 -1.53 6.35 2.57
N MET A 101 -2.67 7.00 2.42
CA MET A 101 -3.12 8.07 3.31
C MET A 101 -3.30 7.55 4.74
N GLY A 102 -3.96 6.41 4.92
CA GLY A 102 -4.14 5.80 6.24
C GLY A 102 -2.82 5.43 6.90
N LYS A 103 -1.89 4.83 6.14
CA LYS A 103 -0.53 4.53 6.62
C LYS A 103 0.25 5.80 6.99
N GLY A 104 0.13 6.86 6.19
CA GLY A 104 0.74 8.15 6.49
C GLY A 104 0.23 8.74 7.81
N TYR A 105 -1.08 8.71 8.02
CA TYR A 105 -1.69 9.19 9.26
C TYR A 105 -1.27 8.37 10.50
N LEU A 106 -1.18 7.04 10.39
CA LEU A 106 -0.65 6.20 11.47
C LEU A 106 0.79 6.61 11.86
N GLN A 107 1.65 6.91 10.88
CA GLN A 107 3.03 7.27 11.17
C GLN A 107 3.18 8.60 11.90
N ILE A 108 2.22 9.52 11.78
CA ILE A 108 2.20 10.80 12.50
C ILE A 108 1.32 10.76 13.76
N GLY A 109 0.80 9.58 14.13
CA GLY A 109 -0.02 9.39 15.32
C GLY A 109 -1.49 9.79 15.20
N ASP A 110 -1.96 10.17 14.00
CA ASP A 110 -3.36 10.51 13.78
C ASP A 110 -4.19 9.24 13.48
N ASN A 111 -4.51 8.52 14.55
CA ASN A 111 -5.27 7.28 14.46
C ASN A 111 -6.71 7.48 13.93
N SER A 112 -7.31 8.66 14.16
CA SER A 112 -8.67 8.95 13.72
C SER A 112 -8.73 9.08 12.19
N SER A 113 -7.84 9.90 11.61
CA SER A 113 -7.76 10.06 10.17
C SER A 113 -7.28 8.78 9.47
N ALA A 114 -6.42 7.98 10.13
CA ALA A 114 -6.05 6.66 9.64
C ALA A 114 -7.26 5.73 9.52
N LEU A 115 -8.06 5.62 10.60
CA LEU A 115 -9.26 4.80 10.63
C LEU A 115 -10.25 5.22 9.52
N SER A 116 -10.50 6.52 9.39
CA SER A 116 -11.38 7.05 8.33
C SER A 116 -10.87 6.69 6.94
N SER A 117 -9.56 6.82 6.70
CA SER A 117 -8.94 6.52 5.39
C SER A 117 -9.08 5.04 5.03
N PHE A 118 -8.76 4.14 5.95
CA PHE A 118 -8.87 2.71 5.69
C PHE A 118 -10.32 2.26 5.49
N ASN A 119 -11.28 2.78 6.26
CA ASN A 119 -12.70 2.50 6.07
C ASN A 119 -13.20 2.95 4.69
N GLN A 120 -12.75 4.11 4.20
CA GLN A 120 -13.08 4.56 2.85
C GLN A 120 -12.48 3.65 1.78
N GLY A 121 -11.24 3.17 1.97
CA GLY A 121 -10.63 2.18 1.08
C GLY A 121 -11.41 0.87 1.01
N VAL A 122 -11.79 0.30 2.16
CA VAL A 122 -12.60 -0.94 2.25
C VAL A 122 -13.97 -0.77 1.60
N ALA A 123 -14.62 0.38 1.78
CA ALA A 123 -15.94 0.64 1.20
C ALA A 123 -15.91 0.80 -0.33
N LEU A 124 -14.75 1.17 -0.89
CA LEU A 124 -14.62 1.54 -2.30
C LEU A 124 -14.45 0.34 -3.23
N ALA A 125 -13.74 -0.71 -2.78
CA ALA A 125 -13.35 -1.82 -3.64
C ALA A 125 -13.16 -3.12 -2.84
N LYS A 126 -12.91 -4.21 -3.58
CA LYS A 126 -12.51 -5.52 -3.03
C LYS A 126 -11.17 -6.00 -3.59
N ASP A 127 -10.34 -5.05 -4.02
CA ASP A 127 -9.00 -5.31 -4.54
C ASP A 127 -7.97 -5.49 -3.41
N ASP A 128 -6.72 -5.77 -3.78
CA ASP A 128 -5.62 -5.96 -2.84
C ASP A 128 -5.43 -4.78 -1.89
N TYR A 129 -5.61 -3.53 -2.33
CA TYR A 129 -5.45 -2.37 -1.47
C TYR A 129 -6.61 -2.21 -0.49
N ALA A 130 -7.83 -2.59 -0.87
CA ALA A 130 -8.95 -2.66 0.05
C ALA A 130 -8.72 -3.77 1.10
N GLY A 131 -8.18 -4.92 0.68
CA GLY A 131 -7.76 -5.99 1.59
C GLY A 131 -6.67 -5.51 2.57
N GLU A 132 -5.66 -4.80 2.07
CA GLU A 132 -4.62 -4.17 2.90
C GLU A 132 -5.20 -3.15 3.88
N CYS A 133 -6.18 -2.33 3.46
CA CYS A 133 -6.91 -1.43 4.37
C CYS A 133 -7.62 -2.23 5.47
N GLN A 134 -8.29 -3.33 5.12
CA GLN A 134 -8.98 -4.20 6.08
C GLN A 134 -8.02 -4.82 7.10
N ILE A 135 -6.83 -5.26 6.66
CA ILE A 135 -5.77 -5.77 7.54
C ILE A 135 -5.26 -4.66 8.47
N MET A 136 -5.13 -3.42 7.99
CA MET A 136 -4.71 -2.30 8.84
C MET A 136 -5.75 -2.00 9.93
N LEU A 137 -7.05 -2.03 9.61
CA LEU A 137 -8.12 -1.87 10.60
C LEU A 137 -8.05 -2.95 11.69
N ALA A 138 -7.89 -4.23 11.30
CA ALA A 138 -7.71 -5.32 12.24
C ALA A 138 -6.43 -5.14 13.09
N ARG A 139 -5.32 -4.74 12.45
CA ARG A 139 -4.05 -4.48 13.16
C ARG A 139 -4.17 -3.35 14.18
N MET A 140 -4.99 -2.34 13.92
CA MET A 140 -5.30 -1.29 14.90
C MET A 140 -6.02 -1.86 16.13
N LEU A 141 -6.94 -2.82 15.95
CA LEU A 141 -7.59 -3.55 17.07
C LEU A 141 -6.58 -4.43 17.81
N TYR A 142 -5.76 -5.20 17.10
CA TYR A 142 -4.67 -5.99 17.68
C TYR A 142 -3.77 -5.14 18.58
N SER A 143 -3.37 -3.94 18.12
CA SER A 143 -2.51 -3.02 18.89
C SER A 143 -3.15 -2.53 20.19
N GLN A 144 -4.48 -2.52 20.26
CA GLN A 144 -5.27 -2.20 21.45
C GLN A 144 -5.54 -3.45 22.32
N LYS A 145 -4.90 -4.59 22.02
CA LYS A 145 -5.14 -5.91 22.64
C LYS A 145 -6.57 -6.44 22.47
N LYS A 146 -7.31 -5.90 21.50
CA LYS A 146 -8.65 -6.33 21.13
C LYS A 146 -8.61 -7.51 20.16
N TYR A 147 -7.95 -8.58 20.60
CA TYR A 147 -7.62 -9.72 19.75
C TYR A 147 -8.86 -10.44 19.22
N LYS A 148 -9.90 -10.57 20.04
CA LYS A 148 -11.17 -11.18 19.63
C LYS A 148 -11.81 -10.42 18.48
N GLU A 149 -11.95 -9.11 18.62
CA GLU A 149 -12.56 -8.23 17.62
C GLU A 149 -11.73 -8.20 16.32
N SER A 150 -10.41 -8.17 16.42
CA SER A 150 -9.50 -8.28 15.27
C SER A 150 -9.66 -9.62 14.55
N SER A 151 -9.69 -10.74 15.29
CA SER A 151 -9.86 -12.08 14.71
C SER A 151 -11.20 -12.24 13.99
N GLU A 152 -12.30 -11.77 14.59
CA GLU A 152 -13.64 -11.82 13.99
C GLU A 152 -13.71 -10.96 12.71
N MET A 153 -13.06 -9.79 12.72
CA MET A 153 -12.96 -8.92 11.55
C MET A 153 -12.24 -9.61 10.39
N ILE A 154 -11.07 -10.22 10.63
CA ILE A 154 -10.33 -10.94 9.59
C ILE A 154 -11.14 -12.12 9.07
N MET A 155 -11.68 -12.96 9.96
CA MET A 155 -12.45 -14.15 9.57
C MET A 155 -13.68 -13.78 8.74
N ASN A 156 -14.44 -12.75 9.13
CA ASN A 156 -15.61 -12.33 8.38
C ASN A 156 -15.23 -11.79 6.99
N LYS A 157 -14.25 -10.89 6.93
CA LYS A 157 -13.93 -10.17 5.70
C LYS A 157 -13.15 -11.01 4.70
N PHE A 158 -12.18 -11.81 5.13
CA PHE A 158 -11.32 -12.59 4.22
C PHE A 158 -11.92 -13.92 3.78
N ASN A 159 -12.87 -14.49 4.53
CA ASN A 159 -13.60 -15.67 4.06
C ASN A 159 -14.69 -15.33 3.05
N ASN A 160 -15.15 -14.08 3.01
CA ASN A 160 -16.29 -13.67 2.20
C ASN A 160 -15.89 -12.61 1.15
N GLU A 161 -15.60 -11.39 1.59
CA GLU A 161 -15.46 -10.22 0.72
C GLU A 161 -14.12 -10.15 0.00
N PHE A 162 -13.04 -10.62 0.65
CA PHE A 162 -11.67 -10.59 0.12
C PHE A 162 -11.15 -11.97 -0.29
N SER A 163 -12.04 -12.91 -0.63
CA SER A 163 -11.63 -14.25 -1.09
C SER A 163 -10.85 -14.23 -2.41
N GLY A 164 -10.98 -13.16 -3.21
CA GLY A 164 -10.30 -12.98 -4.49
C GLY A 164 -9.04 -12.09 -4.46
N VAL A 165 -8.57 -11.66 -3.28
CA VAL A 165 -7.31 -10.90 -3.20
C VAL A 165 -6.11 -11.78 -3.50
N SER A 166 -4.96 -11.17 -3.81
CA SER A 166 -3.73 -11.91 -4.04
C SER A 166 -3.29 -12.71 -2.82
N LEU A 167 -2.54 -13.79 -3.09
CA LEU A 167 -2.01 -14.68 -2.06
C LEU A 167 -1.18 -13.95 -0.98
N PRO A 168 -0.32 -12.97 -1.31
CA PRO A 168 0.41 -12.22 -0.29
C PRO A 168 -0.51 -11.43 0.67
N VAL A 169 -1.60 -10.84 0.17
CA VAL A 169 -2.56 -10.10 1.01
C VAL A 169 -3.32 -11.09 1.89
N MET A 170 -3.75 -12.23 1.33
CA MET A 170 -4.42 -13.29 2.09
C MET A 170 -3.50 -13.87 3.19
N GLY A 171 -2.23 -14.12 2.87
CA GLY A 171 -1.24 -14.59 3.83
C GLY A 171 -1.01 -13.61 4.98
N LYS A 172 -0.89 -12.30 4.70
CA LYS A 172 -0.82 -11.26 5.74
C LYS A 172 -2.02 -11.25 6.67
N ALA A 173 -3.24 -11.44 6.14
CA ALA A 173 -4.46 -11.50 6.93
C ALA A 173 -4.44 -12.71 7.89
N PHE A 174 -4.09 -13.90 7.39
CA PHE A 174 -4.04 -15.11 8.22
C PHE A 174 -2.87 -15.14 9.21
N LEU A 175 -1.74 -14.51 8.88
CA LEU A 175 -0.67 -14.30 9.85
C LEU A 175 -1.12 -13.42 11.01
N LEU A 176 -1.87 -12.35 10.74
CA LEU A 176 -2.47 -11.51 11.79
C LEU A 176 -3.52 -12.29 12.60
N LEU A 177 -4.34 -13.12 11.96
CA LEU A 177 -5.30 -13.98 12.65
C LEU A 177 -4.62 -14.97 13.61
N ALA A 178 -3.49 -15.55 13.20
CA ALA A 178 -2.68 -16.38 14.10
C ALA A 178 -2.12 -15.57 15.27
N ASP A 179 -1.68 -14.33 15.04
CA ASP A 179 -1.24 -13.43 16.11
C ASP A 179 -2.37 -13.07 17.08
N ASP A 180 -3.58 -12.84 16.59
CA ASP A 180 -4.76 -12.64 17.44
C ASP A 180 -5.04 -13.85 18.33
N PHE A 181 -5.00 -15.07 17.76
CA PHE A 181 -5.16 -16.29 18.55
C PHE A 181 -4.07 -16.46 19.61
N ILE A 182 -2.81 -16.15 19.27
CA ILE A 182 -1.72 -16.15 20.26
C ILE A 182 -1.98 -15.12 21.38
N GLY A 183 -2.46 -13.92 21.03
CA GLY A 183 -2.81 -12.87 21.99
C GLY A 183 -3.95 -13.27 22.93
N MET A 184 -4.84 -14.17 22.50
CA MET A 184 -5.89 -14.79 23.32
C MET A 184 -5.45 -16.07 24.04
N GLU A 185 -4.17 -16.44 23.98
CA GLU A 185 -3.62 -17.73 24.46
C GLU A 185 -4.30 -18.95 23.82
N ASN A 186 -4.92 -18.76 22.67
CA ASN A 186 -5.64 -19.79 21.94
C ASN A 186 -4.72 -20.53 20.95
N TYR A 187 -3.70 -21.19 21.50
CA TYR A 187 -2.61 -21.78 20.72
C TYR A 187 -3.05 -22.89 19.76
N PHE A 188 -4.12 -23.62 20.06
CA PHE A 188 -4.65 -24.65 19.16
C PHE A 188 -5.10 -24.03 17.83
N GLN A 189 -5.88 -22.95 17.88
CA GLN A 189 -6.37 -22.22 16.72
C GLN A 189 -5.22 -21.51 16.01
N ALA A 190 -4.27 -20.92 16.75
CA ALA A 190 -3.09 -20.31 16.16
C ALA A 190 -2.29 -21.33 15.32
N LYS A 191 -2.00 -22.52 15.88
CA LYS A 191 -1.28 -23.59 15.17
C LYS A 191 -2.07 -24.07 13.95
N ALA A 192 -3.39 -24.22 14.06
CA ALA A 192 -4.25 -24.61 12.94
C ALA A 192 -4.20 -23.57 11.80
N THR A 193 -4.29 -22.27 12.12
CA THR A 193 -4.18 -21.19 11.14
C THR A 193 -2.82 -21.20 10.45
N LEU A 194 -1.73 -21.34 11.21
CA LEU A 194 -0.36 -21.36 10.67
C LEU A 194 -0.12 -22.56 9.76
N ASN A 195 -0.57 -23.75 10.16
CA ASN A 195 -0.48 -24.94 9.30
C ASN A 195 -1.32 -24.75 8.02
N SER A 196 -2.51 -24.13 8.11
CA SER A 196 -3.28 -23.83 6.92
C SER A 196 -2.56 -22.89 5.95
N ILE A 197 -1.74 -21.95 6.43
CA ILE A 197 -0.90 -21.12 5.56
C ILE A 197 0.16 -21.99 4.89
N ILE A 198 0.88 -22.80 5.68
CA ILE A 198 1.97 -23.66 5.20
C ILE A 198 1.49 -24.67 4.14
N ASP A 199 0.30 -25.25 4.35
CA ASP A 199 -0.21 -26.36 3.54
C ASP A 199 -1.00 -25.87 2.32
N LYS A 200 -1.64 -24.70 2.39
CA LYS A 200 -2.63 -24.27 1.39
C LYS A 200 -2.31 -22.98 0.64
N LEU A 201 -1.40 -22.13 1.13
CA LEU A 201 -1.04 -20.88 0.46
C LEU A 201 0.32 -21.02 -0.24
N PRO A 202 0.38 -21.04 -1.59
CA PRO A 202 1.64 -21.06 -2.31
C PRO A 202 2.27 -19.65 -2.40
N ASP A 203 2.41 -18.99 -1.24
CA ASP A 203 3.16 -17.73 -1.08
C ASP A 203 4.34 -17.99 -0.13
N GLU A 204 5.54 -18.11 -0.70
CA GLU A 204 6.75 -18.50 0.05
C GLU A 204 7.04 -17.59 1.25
N ASN A 205 6.79 -16.29 1.10
CA ASN A 205 7.02 -15.33 2.17
C ASN A 205 6.10 -15.58 3.36
N SER A 206 4.80 -15.77 3.12
CA SER A 206 3.83 -16.09 4.16
C SER A 206 4.09 -17.47 4.80
N VAL A 207 4.49 -18.47 3.98
CA VAL A 207 4.86 -19.81 4.48
C VAL A 207 6.05 -19.73 5.42
N GLU A 208 7.11 -18.99 5.08
CA GLU A 208 8.27 -18.88 5.95
C GLU A 208 7.93 -18.15 7.25
N GLN A 209 7.18 -17.04 7.18
CA GLN A 209 6.71 -16.35 8.39
C GLN A 209 5.84 -17.27 9.27
N ALA A 210 4.98 -18.09 8.66
CA ALA A 210 4.14 -19.02 9.39
C ALA A 210 4.99 -20.10 10.10
N ARG A 211 6.02 -20.65 9.43
CA ARG A 211 6.96 -21.62 10.03
C ARG A 211 7.73 -21.02 11.20
N VAL A 212 8.24 -19.80 11.05
CA VAL A 212 8.94 -19.08 12.14
C VAL A 212 8.02 -18.93 13.35
N LYS A 213 6.79 -18.47 13.14
CA LYS A 213 5.82 -18.25 14.22
C LYS A 213 5.34 -19.57 14.85
N LEU A 214 5.18 -20.63 14.06
CA LEU A 214 4.79 -21.95 14.58
C LEU A 214 5.87 -22.51 15.52
N ARG A 215 7.15 -22.34 15.19
CA ARG A 215 8.27 -22.73 16.05
C ARG A 215 8.28 -21.95 17.37
N SER A 216 7.93 -20.66 17.37
CA SER A 216 7.95 -19.86 18.60
C SER A 216 6.86 -20.25 19.61
N ILE A 217 5.83 -20.96 19.16
CA ILE A 217 4.71 -21.45 20.01
C ILE A 217 4.66 -22.97 20.13
N SER A 218 5.71 -23.71 19.72
CA SER A 218 5.67 -25.18 19.69
C SER A 218 5.41 -25.80 21.06
N ASN A 219 5.96 -25.19 22.12
CA ASN A 219 5.91 -25.67 23.50
C ASN A 219 4.77 -25.05 24.33
N LYS A 220 3.90 -24.26 23.68
CA LYS A 220 2.69 -23.68 24.26
C LYS A 220 1.49 -24.56 23.90
#